data_AF-A0A7X5F2H7-F1
#
_entry.id   AF-A0A7X5F2H7-F1
#
_cell.length_a   1.000
_cell.length_b   1.000
_cell.length_c   1.000
_cell.angle_alpha   90.00
_cell.angle_beta   90.00
_cell.angle_gamma   90.00
#
_symmetry.space_group_name_H-M   'P 1'
#
loop_
_entity.id
_entity.type
_entity.pdbx_description
1 polymer ?
#
loop_
_entity_poly.entity_id
_entity_poly.type
_entity_poly.pdbx_seq_one_letter_code
_entity_poly.pdbx_strand_id
1 'polypeptide(L)' 'MPVAIIIAPDTVPAILEEADDAALFAAVIRLAVVPQEAKASREALQTWLAGLPRPSGWFANVEAAQRALGPRGRA' A
#
# COMPACT_ATOMS: atom_id res chain seq x y z
N MET A 1 12.34 -0.65 6.45
CA MET A 1 10.93 -0.74 6.85
C MET A 1 10.09 -0.25 5.68
N PRO A 2 9.63 -1.15 4.81
CA PRO A 2 8.77 -0.78 3.70
C PRO A 2 7.37 -0.37 4.19
N VAL A 3 6.66 0.36 3.33
CA VAL A 3 5.33 0.91 3.62
C VAL A 3 4.37 0.58 2.49
N ALA A 4 3.14 0.17 2.82
CA ALA A 4 2.04 0.04 1.87
C ALA A 4 0.94 1.06 2.21
N ILE A 5 0.47 1.79 1.20
CA ILE A 5 -0.71 2.65 1.28
C ILE A 5 -1.81 2.04 0.41
N ILE A 6 -2.99 1.87 0.98
CA ILE A 6 -4.14 1.26 0.31
C ILE A 6 -5.34 2.18 0.46
N ILE A 7 -5.79 2.73 -0.67
CA ILE A 7 -7.01 3.54 -0.77
C ILE A 7 -7.91 2.84 -1.77
N ALA A 8 -8.80 2.02 -1.25
CA ALA A 8 -9.79 1.30 -2.04
C ALA A 8 -11.18 1.91 -1.81
N PRO A 9 -12.07 1.85 -2.81
CA PRO A 9 -13.44 2.36 -2.67
C PRO A 9 -14.17 1.66 -1.52
N ASP A 10 -15.09 2.38 -0.88
CA ASP A 10 -16.01 1.87 0.13
C ASP A 10 -15.34 1.19 1.35
N THR A 11 -14.06 1.49 1.59
CA THR A 11 -13.29 0.95 2.70
C THR A 11 -12.47 2.02 3.39
N VAL A 12 -12.13 1.80 4.66
CA VAL A 12 -11.23 2.68 5.41
C VAL A 12 -9.82 2.53 4.83
N PRO A 13 -9.14 3.65 4.47
CA PRO A 13 -7.76 3.60 4.00
C PRO A 13 -6.83 2.94 5.01
N ALA A 14 -5.86 2.17 4.52
CA ALA A 14 -4.86 1.52 5.35
C ALA A 14 -3.45 2.01 4.99
N ILE A 15 -2.66 2.28 6.03
CA ILE A 15 -1.22 2.54 5.93
C ILE A 15 -0.54 1.53 6.83
N LEU A 16 0.31 0.68 6.24
CA LEU A 16 1.03 -0.38 6.95
C LEU A 16 2.52 -0.17 6.77
N GLU A 17 3.26 -0.31 7.87
CA GLU A 17 4.72 -0.28 7.89
C GLU A 17 5.20 -1.50 8.66
N GLU A 18 6.19 -2.21 8.10
CA GLU A 18 6.72 -3.42 8.72
C GLU A 18 8.25 -3.46 8.63
N ALA A 19 8.86 -4.42 9.32
CA ALA A 19 10.32 -4.56 9.37
C ALA A 19 10.94 -4.75 7.96
N ASP A 20 10.32 -5.60 7.15
CA ASP A 20 10.77 -5.99 5.81
C ASP A 20 9.59 -6.26 4.84
N ASP A 21 9.91 -6.52 3.57
CA ASP A 21 8.90 -6.71 2.51
C ASP A 21 8.04 -7.97 2.73
N ALA A 22 8.59 -9.01 3.36
CA ALA A 22 7.88 -10.26 3.59
C ALA A 22 6.83 -10.10 4.70
N ALA A 23 7.21 -9.44 5.79
CA ALA A 23 6.30 -9.05 6.87
C ALA A 23 5.19 -8.12 6.35
N LEU A 24 5.54 -7.11 5.54
CA LEU A 24 4.56 -6.21 4.94
C LEU A 24 3.58 -6.96 4.03
N PHE A 25 4.08 -7.88 3.20
CA PHE A 25 3.24 -8.68 2.33
C PHE A 25 2.25 -9.50 3.14
N ALA A 26 2.73 -10.20 4.18
CA ALA A 26 1.88 -10.98 5.08
C ALA A 26 0.82 -10.12 5.80
N ALA A 27 1.15 -8.88 6.16
CA ALA A 27 0.20 -7.95 6.76
C ALA A 27 -0.86 -7.50 5.74
N VAL A 28 -0.46 -7.12 4.53
CA VAL A 28 -1.36 -6.62 3.49
C VAL A 28 -2.36 -7.70 3.05
N ILE A 29 -1.93 -8.93 2.80
CA ILE A 29 -2.83 -9.99 2.30
C ILE A 29 -3.91 -10.41 3.31
N ARG A 30 -3.75 -10.05 4.60
CA ARG A 30 -4.77 -10.27 5.64
C ARG A 30 -5.92 -9.27 5.57
N LEU A 31 -5.76 -8.17 4.84
CA LEU A 31 -6.82 -7.19 4.67
C LEU A 31 -7.93 -7.76 3.79
N ALA A 32 -9.18 -7.58 4.22
CA ALA A 32 -10.36 -8.06 3.49
C ALA A 32 -10.53 -7.39 2.12
N VAL A 33 -10.04 -6.16 1.97
CA VAL A 33 -10.12 -5.38 0.73
C VAL A 33 -9.18 -5.88 -0.37
N VAL A 34 -8.15 -6.64 0.00
CA VAL A 34 -7.20 -7.19 -0.97
C VAL A 34 -7.87 -8.38 -1.67
N PRO A 35 -7.99 -8.35 -3.00
CA PRO A 35 -8.64 -9.43 -3.74
C PRO A 35 -7.74 -10.67 -3.77
N GLN A 36 -8.34 -11.85 -3.97
CA GLN A 36 -7.64 -13.13 -3.79
C GLN A 36 -6.49 -13.30 -4.79
N GLU A 37 -6.66 -12.83 -6.01
CA GLU A 37 -5.64 -12.81 -7.07
C GLU A 37 -4.42 -11.96 -6.70
N ALA A 38 -4.62 -10.83 -5.99
CA ALA A 38 -3.53 -9.98 -5.53
C ALA A 38 -2.74 -10.62 -4.37
N LYS A 39 -3.31 -11.60 -3.66
CA LYS A 39 -2.62 -12.32 -2.58
C LYS A 39 -1.67 -13.41 -3.10
N ALA A 40 -1.68 -13.71 -4.41
CA ALA A 40 -0.90 -14.81 -4.97
C ALA A 40 0.62 -14.54 -4.96
N SER A 41 1.04 -13.29 -5.12
CA SER A 41 2.45 -12.90 -5.10
C SER A 41 2.61 -11.41 -4.82
N ARG A 42 3.83 -11.00 -4.43
CA ARG A 42 4.16 -9.58 -4.25
C ARG A 42 3.96 -8.77 -5.55
N GLU A 43 4.27 -9.36 -6.69
CA GLU A 43 4.11 -8.73 -7.99
C GLU A 43 2.62 -8.48 -8.29
N ALA A 44 1.77 -9.49 -8.12
CA ALA A 44 0.32 -9.35 -8.30
C ALA A 44 -0.27 -8.29 -7.36
N LEU A 45 0.20 -8.24 -6.11
CA LEU A 45 -0.21 -7.22 -5.16
C LEU A 45 0.20 -5.81 -5.61
N GLN A 46 1.45 -5.63 -6.07
CA GLN A 46 1.93 -4.35 -6.57
C GLN A 46 1.19 -3.89 -7.83
N THR A 47 0.85 -4.81 -8.73
CA THR A 47 0.00 -4.54 -9.90
C THR A 47 -1.38 -4.04 -9.47
N TRP A 48 -2.02 -4.71 -8.50
CA TRP A 48 -3.31 -4.28 -7.97
C TRP A 48 -3.22 -2.89 -7.31
N LEU A 49 -2.21 -2.66 -6.46
CA LEU A 49 -1.98 -1.37 -5.81
C LEU A 49 -1.79 -0.23 -6.82
N ALA A 50 -1.12 -0.49 -7.95
CA ALA A 50 -0.93 0.50 -9.02
C ALA A 50 -2.23 0.89 -9.73
N GLY A 51 -3.27 0.04 -9.68
CA GLY A 51 -4.60 0.34 -10.19
C GLY A 51 -5.48 1.15 -9.23
N LEU A 52 -5.05 1.32 -7.97
CA LEU A 52 -5.81 2.09 -6.98
C LEU A 52 -5.54 3.60 -7.12
N PRO A 53 -6.48 4.46 -6.64
CA PRO A 53 -6.27 5.89 -6.56
C PRO A 53 -4.98 6.26 -5.82
N ARG A 54 -4.29 7.29 -6.31
CA ARG A 54 -3.15 7.87 -5.59
C ARG A 54 -3.60 8.38 -4.21
N PRO A 55 -2.73 8.30 -3.20
CA PRO A 55 -1.34 7.82 -3.20
C PRO A 55 -1.16 6.32 -2.87
N SER A 56 -2.10 5.44 -3.25
CA SER A 56 -1.92 3.99 -3.06
C SER A 56 -0.63 3.48 -3.70
N GLY A 57 0.02 2.51 -3.06
CA GLY A 57 1.27 1.96 -3.56
C GLY A 57 2.08 1.20 -2.52
N TRP A 58 3.19 0.63 -3.00
CA TRP A 58 4.22 -0.02 -2.19
C TRP A 58 5.50 0.83 -2.24
N PHE A 59 6.03 1.19 -1.08
CA PHE A 59 7.15 2.11 -0.94
C PHE A 59 8.27 1.47 -0.13
N ALA A 60 9.52 1.77 -0.50
CA ALA A 60 10.69 1.22 0.19
C ALA A 60 10.82 1.73 1.64
N ASN A 61 10.25 2.90 1.94
CA ASN A 61 10.27 3.51 3.27
C ASN A 61 9.22 4.63 3.40
N VAL A 62 9.07 5.14 4.62
CA VAL A 62 8.17 6.24 4.98
C VAL A 62 8.46 7.51 4.19
N GLU A 63 9.72 7.84 3.92
CA GLU A 63 10.07 9.06 3.18
C GLU A 63 9.55 9.01 1.73
N ALA A 64 9.71 7.87 1.06
CA ALA A 64 9.17 7.64 -0.28
C ALA A 64 7.63 7.72 -0.29
N ALA A 65 6.98 7.15 0.73
CA ALA A 65 5.53 7.24 0.91
C ALA A 65 5.05 8.70 1.13
N GLN A 66 5.76 9.48 1.94
CA GLN A 66 5.46 10.90 2.17
C GLN A 66 5.60 11.75 0.90
N ARG A 67 6.60 11.48 0.06
CA ARG A 67 6.74 12.15 -1.24
C ARG A 67 5.55 11.87 -2.16
N ALA A 68 4.98 10.67 -2.10
CA ALA A 68 3.80 10.30 -2.88
C ALA A 68 2.51 10.98 -2.39
N LEU A 69 2.42 11.33 -1.11
CA LEU A 69 1.32 12.12 -0.53
C LEU A 69 1.34 13.60 -0.99
N GLY A 70 2.45 14.06 -1.59
CA GLY A 70 2.65 15.45 -2.01
C GLY A 70 2.92 16.40 -0.83
N PRO A 71 3.40 17.63 -1.09
CA PRO A 71 3.45 18.65 -0.05
C PRO A 71 2.02 18.89 0.44
N ARG A 72 1.78 18.77 1.74
CA ARG A 72 0.53 19.24 2.37
C ARG A 72 0.22 20.60 1.77
N GLY A 73 -0.90 20.71 1.05
CA GLY A 73 -1.32 21.96 0.45
C GLY A 73 -1.25 23.05 1.52
N ARG A 74 -0.31 23.99 1.35
CA ARG A 74 -0.43 25.31 1.96
C ARG A 74 -1.62 25.96 1.25
N ALA A 75 -2.81 25.79 1.81
CA ALA A 75 -3.91 26.71 1.64
C ALA A 75 -3.86 27.69 2.82
#